data_AF-A0A2N0HJ83-F1
#
_entry.id   AF-A0A2N0HJ83-F1
#
_cell.length_a   1.000
_cell.length_b   1.000
_cell.length_c   1.000
_cell.angle_alpha   90.00
_cell.angle_beta   90.00
_cell.angle_gamma   90.00
#
_symmetry.space_group_name_H-M   'P 1'
#
loop_
_entity.id
_entity.type
_entity.pdbx_description
1 polymer ?
#
loop_
_entity_poly.entity_id
_entity_poly.type
_entity_poly.pdbx_seq_one_letter_code
_entity_poly.pdbx_strand_id
1 'polypeptide(L)'
;MALESEIQTVELTGNIYIDSLLYDYGYQPGTVITYVFQSQDGDPSANGGSLWSSNGRRAGFNQALQTWSAVANIIFQESPVAYDGTGDASIYDWVETMDTLVTTDIALHDLPSAGTITGTYNLDTGYFVSGSTSKGGIGYATFVHEIGHGLGLLHPFNDPGDPVGDPAFPGVTAEYDYGDNDLNQGVFTAMSYLGGYWQVGLSPSASFGWEMGPGAFDIAAAQHIYGANMATASGASSYTLPGVNAAGTGWLCLWDAGGTDTITAGSSGLDAIIDLRAATLINAPGGGGFVSRITGVLGGFTIASGVTIENATGGSGDDWFHGNAANNVITGGAGFDTIDYSGVTAALTINLAAGTATGDGADTLNGIENARGGSGNDTLTAIAGINVVRDALDLTKPGGVAATQQTAIDLDYRFSAHAGDPAVQAGAGQSTVTIHGTNTGGGDWYSFYLASTGSILIDIDNTFAIDSIVTVFAENGVILGSNDDSISQFALDGGSANDYDSYLSLASVPGGQRIFVRVTTFGGDPGTYDLNVSAATTRTASGTVLVGSMLDGGAGNDTLVGGAGLDTLIGGTGDDSFVINQQGDVVVEGDGEGTDTVTASGNFYLYANIENLVQAAGA
;
A
#
# COMPACT_ATOMS: atom_id res chain seq x y z
N MET A 1 -32.29 37.10 1.59
CA MET A 1 -32.31 36.75 0.16
C MET A 1 -30.90 36.36 -0.23
N ALA A 2 -30.57 35.08 -0.21
CA ALA A 2 -29.68 34.56 -1.26
C ALA A 2 -30.34 34.95 -2.58
N LEU A 3 -29.74 35.87 -3.32
CA LEU A 3 -30.37 36.39 -4.53
C LEU A 3 -30.24 35.30 -5.59
N GLU A 4 -31.29 35.07 -6.40
CA GLU A 4 -31.24 34.17 -7.59
C GLU A 4 -30.00 34.40 -8.49
N SER A 5 -29.31 35.54 -8.35
CA SER A 5 -28.03 35.86 -8.99
C SER A 5 -26.81 35.07 -8.52
N GLU A 6 -26.90 34.29 -7.43
CA GLU A 6 -25.75 33.61 -6.81
C GLU A 6 -25.63 32.13 -7.22
N ILE A 7 -26.66 31.56 -7.86
CA ILE A 7 -26.64 30.19 -8.43
C ILE A 7 -26.30 30.25 -9.93
N GLN A 8 -25.60 29.24 -10.43
CA GLN A 8 -25.22 29.06 -11.83
C GLN A 8 -25.58 27.66 -12.33
N THR A 9 -25.80 27.52 -13.63
CA THR A 9 -25.82 26.21 -14.29
C THR A 9 -24.40 25.69 -14.42
N VAL A 10 -24.19 24.41 -14.17
CA VAL A 10 -22.89 23.74 -14.31
C VAL A 10 -22.89 22.97 -15.62
N GLU A 11 -21.90 23.24 -16.48
CA GLU A 11 -21.73 22.50 -17.74
C GLU A 11 -20.97 21.20 -17.49
N LEU A 12 -21.26 20.15 -18.26
CA LEU A 12 -20.54 18.88 -18.17
C LEU A 12 -19.09 19.02 -18.70
N THR A 13 -18.18 18.26 -18.10
CA THR A 13 -16.75 18.23 -18.44
C THR A 13 -16.43 17.28 -19.60
N GLY A 14 -17.28 16.28 -19.84
CA GLY A 14 -17.00 15.16 -20.74
C GLY A 14 -16.17 14.04 -20.09
N ASN A 15 -15.81 14.17 -18.81
CA ASN A 15 -15.24 13.11 -18.01
C ASN A 15 -16.35 12.44 -17.20
N ILE A 16 -16.60 11.15 -17.45
CA ILE A 16 -17.71 10.41 -16.82
C ILE A 16 -17.65 10.43 -15.29
N TYR A 17 -16.47 10.31 -14.66
CA TYR A 17 -16.39 10.31 -13.20
C TYR A 17 -16.70 11.67 -12.59
N ILE A 18 -16.30 12.76 -13.25
CA ILE A 18 -16.62 14.10 -12.78
C ILE A 18 -18.10 14.37 -13.02
N ASP A 19 -18.56 14.14 -14.25
CA ASP A 19 -19.93 14.40 -14.69
C ASP A 19 -20.96 13.63 -13.86
N SER A 20 -20.61 12.42 -13.38
CA SER A 20 -21.44 11.64 -12.46
C SER A 20 -21.66 12.28 -11.09
N LEU A 21 -20.73 13.13 -10.65
CA LEU A 21 -20.88 13.84 -9.38
C LEU A 21 -21.50 15.21 -9.56
N LEU A 22 -21.70 15.73 -10.77
CA LEU A 22 -22.15 17.10 -10.95
C LEU A 22 -23.67 17.19 -10.90
N TYR A 23 -24.18 18.01 -9.99
CA TYR A 23 -25.54 18.52 -10.09
C TYR A 23 -25.63 19.63 -11.15
N ASP A 24 -26.83 19.79 -11.73
CA ASP A 24 -27.13 20.81 -12.75
C ASP A 24 -26.82 22.25 -12.30
N TYR A 25 -26.77 22.51 -10.99
CA TYR A 25 -26.60 23.83 -10.40
C TYR A 25 -25.51 23.86 -9.31
N GLY A 26 -24.82 25.00 -9.22
CA GLY A 26 -23.87 25.30 -8.15
C GLY A 26 -23.82 26.79 -7.85
N TYR A 27 -23.05 27.22 -6.85
CA TYR A 27 -22.87 28.65 -6.58
C TYR A 27 -21.91 29.29 -7.60
N GLN A 28 -22.11 30.57 -7.91
CA GLN A 28 -21.17 31.35 -8.72
C GLN A 28 -19.79 31.40 -8.03
N PRO A 29 -18.67 31.34 -8.78
CA PRO A 29 -17.35 31.38 -8.19
C PRO A 29 -17.11 32.70 -7.42
N GLY A 30 -16.54 32.59 -6.21
CA GLY A 30 -16.30 33.73 -5.33
C GLY A 30 -17.52 34.21 -4.52
N THR A 31 -18.67 33.54 -4.65
CA THR A 31 -19.81 33.72 -3.72
C THR A 31 -19.39 33.39 -2.30
N VAL A 32 -19.82 34.21 -1.34
CA VAL A 32 -19.65 33.94 0.08
C VAL A 32 -20.87 33.17 0.54
N ILE A 33 -20.70 31.88 0.83
CA ILE A 33 -21.75 31.02 1.36
C ILE A 33 -21.86 31.28 2.86
N THR A 34 -22.95 31.93 3.25
CA THR A 34 -23.27 32.27 4.63
C THR A 34 -24.06 31.15 5.30
N TYR A 35 -23.60 30.69 6.46
CA TYR A 35 -24.25 29.59 7.17
C TYR A 35 -24.52 29.90 8.65
N VAL A 36 -25.52 29.21 9.21
CA VAL A 36 -25.86 29.25 10.64
C VAL A 36 -26.12 27.86 11.19
N PHE A 37 -25.92 27.70 12.50
CA PHE A 37 -26.25 26.48 13.21
C PHE A 37 -27.63 26.56 13.88
N GLN A 38 -28.39 25.49 13.78
CA GLN A 38 -29.69 25.30 14.41
C GLN A 38 -29.73 23.97 15.19
N SER A 39 -30.52 23.95 16.25
CA SER A 39 -30.93 22.74 16.96
C SER A 39 -32.44 22.56 16.81
N GLN A 40 -32.90 21.45 16.26
CA GLN A 40 -34.30 21.04 16.34
C GLN A 40 -34.40 19.87 17.31
N ASP A 41 -34.73 20.19 18.58
CA ASP A 41 -35.22 19.23 19.59
C ASP A 41 -35.86 20.00 20.75
N GLY A 42 -36.70 20.98 20.41
CA GLY A 42 -37.30 21.90 21.39
C GLY A 42 -36.30 22.83 22.11
N ASP A 43 -35.05 22.93 21.64
CA ASP A 43 -34.03 23.85 22.16
C ASP A 43 -34.11 25.21 21.41
N PRO A 44 -34.58 26.29 22.07
CA PRO A 44 -34.69 27.62 21.46
C PRO A 44 -33.36 28.39 21.51
N SER A 45 -32.22 27.72 21.71
CA SER A 45 -30.94 28.40 21.80
C SER A 45 -30.39 28.78 20.44
N ALA A 46 -29.99 30.04 20.35
CA ALA A 46 -29.30 30.59 19.20
C ALA A 46 -28.01 29.82 18.85
N ASN A 47 -27.72 29.71 17.56
CA ASN A 47 -26.52 29.12 16.98
C ASN A 47 -26.33 27.64 17.38
N GLY A 48 -27.44 26.90 17.46
CA GLY A 48 -27.45 25.46 17.68
C GLY A 48 -27.09 25.00 19.08
N GLY A 49 -26.89 25.94 20.01
CA GLY A 49 -26.83 25.65 21.44
C GLY A 49 -25.80 24.61 21.87
N SER A 50 -26.20 23.84 22.88
CA SER A 50 -25.38 22.78 23.46
C SER A 50 -25.20 21.59 22.52
N LEU A 51 -26.11 21.38 21.57
CA LEU A 51 -26.00 20.30 20.59
C LEU A 51 -24.81 20.53 19.67
N TRP A 52 -24.60 21.75 19.15
CA TRP A 52 -23.45 22.04 18.29
C TRP A 52 -22.16 22.32 19.06
N SER A 53 -22.24 22.88 20.27
CA SER A 53 -21.05 23.19 21.08
C SER A 53 -20.46 21.98 21.81
N SER A 54 -21.14 20.84 21.82
CA SER A 54 -20.67 19.60 22.46
C SER A 54 -20.08 18.63 21.43
N ASN A 55 -19.36 17.61 21.94
CA ASN A 55 -18.83 16.51 21.13
C ASN A 55 -17.97 16.93 19.94
N GLY A 56 -17.40 18.14 19.95
CA GLY A 56 -16.58 18.66 18.85
C GLY A 56 -17.33 18.95 17.55
N ARG A 57 -18.67 18.85 17.50
CA ARG A 57 -19.48 18.90 16.27
C ARG A 57 -19.24 20.17 15.45
N ARG A 58 -19.40 21.35 16.05
CA ARG A 58 -19.16 22.64 15.36
C ARG A 58 -17.71 22.80 14.92
N ALA A 59 -16.75 22.32 15.69
CA ALA A 59 -15.34 22.38 15.32
C ALA A 59 -15.03 21.44 14.14
N GLY A 60 -15.58 20.23 14.16
CA GLY A 60 -15.49 19.24 13.08
C GLY A 60 -16.10 19.73 11.78
N PHE A 61 -17.34 20.24 11.84
CA PHE A 61 -18.02 20.81 10.68
C PHE A 61 -17.24 21.98 10.07
N ASN A 62 -16.78 22.92 10.90
CA ASN A 62 -15.97 24.04 10.43
C ASN A 62 -14.63 23.58 9.81
N GLN A 63 -14.04 22.49 10.30
CA GLN A 63 -12.84 21.90 9.67
C GLN A 63 -13.17 21.23 8.34
N ALA A 64 -14.34 20.59 8.19
CA ALA A 64 -14.80 20.01 6.93
C ALA A 64 -15.04 21.10 5.87
N LEU A 65 -15.66 22.23 6.23
CA LEU A 65 -15.76 23.41 5.36
C LEU A 65 -14.38 23.90 4.90
N GLN A 66 -13.40 23.95 5.81
CA GLN A 66 -12.03 24.33 5.47
C GLN A 66 -11.36 23.36 4.50
N THR A 67 -11.67 22.06 4.56
CA THR A 67 -11.12 21.10 3.58
C THR A 67 -11.65 21.34 2.17
N TRP A 68 -12.91 21.74 2.01
CA TRP A 68 -13.46 22.14 0.70
C TRP A 68 -12.87 23.47 0.22
N SER A 69 -12.78 24.49 1.08
CA SER A 69 -12.11 25.76 0.75
C SER A 69 -10.61 25.61 0.46
N ALA A 70 -9.96 24.57 0.96
CA ALA A 70 -8.55 24.31 0.67
C ALA A 70 -8.33 23.84 -0.76
N VAL A 71 -9.29 23.14 -1.36
CA VAL A 71 -9.15 22.54 -2.70
C VAL A 71 -9.76 23.39 -3.81
N ALA A 72 -10.78 24.20 -3.50
CA ALA A 72 -11.50 25.02 -4.47
C ALA A 72 -11.76 26.44 -3.93
N ASN A 73 -12.02 27.41 -4.81
CA ASN A 73 -12.23 28.83 -4.46
C ASN A 73 -13.62 29.09 -3.84
N ILE A 74 -13.88 28.45 -2.71
CA ILE A 74 -15.13 28.52 -1.96
C ILE A 74 -14.90 29.31 -0.68
N ILE A 75 -15.78 30.26 -0.39
CA ILE A 75 -15.69 31.09 0.81
C ILE A 75 -16.90 30.79 1.69
N PHE A 76 -16.67 30.11 2.82
CA PHE A 76 -17.68 29.92 3.85
C PHE A 76 -17.56 30.99 4.93
N GLN A 77 -18.70 31.53 5.36
CA GLN A 77 -18.75 32.50 6.44
C GLN A 77 -19.89 32.17 7.40
N GLU A 78 -19.54 31.82 8.64
CA GLU A 78 -20.56 31.72 9.68
C GLU A 78 -21.18 33.10 9.91
N SER A 79 -22.50 33.19 9.88
CA SER A 79 -23.19 34.45 10.05
C SER A 79 -22.93 35.04 11.45
N PRO A 80 -22.66 36.35 11.56
CA PRO A 80 -22.57 37.03 12.86
C PRO A 80 -23.95 37.25 13.49
N VAL A 81 -25.03 37.12 12.70
CA VAL A 81 -26.41 37.21 13.18
C VAL A 81 -26.82 35.84 13.69
N ALA A 82 -27.14 35.79 14.97
CA ALA A 82 -27.54 34.55 15.61
C ALA A 82 -28.91 34.06 15.11
N TYR A 83 -29.04 32.76 14.88
CA TYR A 83 -30.29 32.13 14.48
C TYR A 83 -30.70 31.07 15.51
N ASP A 84 -31.90 31.20 16.07
CA ASP A 84 -32.45 30.28 17.08
C ASP A 84 -33.53 29.35 16.52
N GLY A 85 -33.60 29.23 15.19
CA GLY A 85 -34.67 28.51 14.49
C GLY A 85 -35.97 29.30 14.38
N THR A 86 -36.03 30.53 14.89
CA THR A 86 -37.19 31.43 14.76
C THR A 86 -36.83 32.69 13.98
N GLY A 87 -37.70 33.11 13.06
CA GLY A 87 -37.47 34.29 12.21
C GLY A 87 -37.30 33.95 10.73
N ASP A 88 -36.75 34.90 9.97
CA ASP A 88 -36.57 34.77 8.53
C ASP A 88 -35.23 34.10 8.21
N ALA A 89 -35.27 32.79 7.93
CA ALA A 89 -34.10 32.02 7.53
C ALA A 89 -33.55 32.41 6.15
N SER A 90 -34.33 33.12 5.32
CA SER A 90 -33.98 33.44 3.92
C SER A 90 -32.75 34.34 3.78
N ILE A 91 -32.23 34.87 4.88
CA ILE A 91 -31.03 35.72 4.92
C ILE A 91 -29.73 34.91 4.98
N TYR A 92 -29.81 33.59 5.16
CA TYR A 92 -28.68 32.68 5.13
C TYR A 92 -28.75 31.80 3.90
N ASP A 93 -27.60 31.39 3.40
CA ASP A 93 -27.53 30.39 2.34
C ASP A 93 -27.81 29.02 2.93
N TRP A 94 -27.12 28.66 4.03
CA TRP A 94 -27.21 27.33 4.65
C TRP A 94 -27.69 27.39 6.09
N VAL A 95 -28.56 26.45 6.46
CA VAL A 95 -28.97 26.19 7.85
C VAL A 95 -28.58 24.77 8.24
N GLU A 96 -27.60 24.66 9.14
CA GLU A 96 -27.06 23.38 9.60
C GLU A 96 -27.73 22.94 10.90
N THR A 97 -28.50 21.87 10.83
CA THR A 97 -29.41 21.43 11.89
C THR A 97 -28.95 20.13 12.52
N MET A 98 -28.80 20.12 13.85
CA MET A 98 -28.74 18.88 14.62
C MET A 98 -30.16 18.53 15.08
N ASP A 99 -30.62 17.33 14.76
CA ASP A 99 -32.00 16.87 15.02
C ASP A 99 -32.01 15.36 15.36
N THR A 100 -33.06 14.93 16.04
CA THR A 100 -33.42 13.51 16.20
C THR A 100 -34.38 13.12 15.08
N LEU A 101 -33.90 12.35 14.10
CA LEU A 101 -34.74 11.93 12.97
C LEU A 101 -35.37 10.56 13.24
N VAL A 102 -36.65 10.42 12.91
CA VAL A 102 -37.36 9.12 12.92
C VAL A 102 -36.96 8.19 11.76
N THR A 103 -36.05 8.64 10.89
CA THR A 103 -35.52 7.87 9.76
C THR A 103 -34.24 7.14 10.15
N THR A 104 -33.80 6.22 9.28
CA THR A 104 -32.50 5.53 9.42
C THR A 104 -31.35 6.34 8.82
N ASP A 105 -31.64 7.50 8.24
CA ASP A 105 -30.65 8.31 7.54
C ASP A 105 -29.67 8.92 8.55
N ILE A 106 -28.39 8.93 8.19
CA ILE A 106 -27.32 9.42 9.04
C ILE A 106 -27.31 10.95 9.04
N ALA A 107 -27.41 11.52 7.84
CA ALA A 107 -27.56 12.93 7.60
C ALA A 107 -28.18 13.11 6.20
N LEU A 108 -28.60 14.33 5.92
CA LEU A 108 -29.14 14.75 4.63
C LEU A 108 -28.72 16.20 4.41
N HIS A 109 -28.41 16.56 3.17
CA HIS A 109 -28.19 17.95 2.79
C HIS A 109 -28.85 18.24 1.46
N ASP A 110 -29.63 19.31 1.43
CA ASP A 110 -30.25 19.80 0.21
C ASP A 110 -29.18 20.19 -0.84
N LEU A 111 -29.47 19.95 -2.12
CA LEU A 111 -28.65 20.41 -3.24
C LEU A 111 -28.80 21.94 -3.46
N PRO A 112 -27.84 22.61 -4.13
CA PRO A 112 -27.90 24.04 -4.40
C PRO A 112 -29.21 24.46 -5.09
N SER A 113 -29.89 25.46 -4.53
CA SER A 113 -31.13 25.98 -5.12
C SER A 113 -31.31 27.47 -4.84
N ALA A 114 -32.29 28.10 -5.50
CA ALA A 114 -32.63 29.49 -5.24
C ALA A 114 -33.32 29.64 -3.87
N GLY A 115 -32.53 29.91 -2.83
CA GLY A 115 -33.01 30.10 -1.47
C GLY A 115 -32.09 29.47 -0.43
N THR A 116 -32.57 29.41 0.80
CA THR A 116 -31.86 28.74 1.89
C THR A 116 -31.99 27.23 1.75
N ILE A 117 -30.86 26.54 1.86
CA ILE A 117 -30.78 25.08 1.87
C ILE A 117 -30.44 24.57 3.27
N THR A 118 -30.82 23.32 3.58
CA THR A 118 -30.67 22.75 4.92
C THR A 118 -29.78 21.52 4.90
N GLY A 119 -28.81 21.48 5.80
CA GLY A 119 -28.09 20.26 6.21
C GLY A 119 -28.66 19.76 7.54
N THR A 120 -28.99 18.48 7.66
CA THR A 120 -29.55 17.87 8.87
C THR A 120 -28.73 16.65 9.29
N TYR A 121 -28.30 16.61 10.56
CA TYR A 121 -27.44 15.57 11.11
C TYR A 121 -28.15 14.82 12.24
N ASN A 122 -28.33 13.51 12.07
CA ASN A 122 -29.16 12.69 12.93
C ASN A 122 -28.45 12.27 14.22
N LEU A 123 -28.93 12.77 15.35
CA LEU A 123 -28.40 12.49 16.69
C LEU A 123 -28.61 11.04 17.15
N ASP A 124 -29.59 10.31 16.59
CA ASP A 124 -29.95 8.96 17.02
C ASP A 124 -29.00 7.87 16.50
N THR A 125 -28.13 8.21 15.54
CA THR A 125 -27.15 7.27 14.96
C THR A 125 -25.96 6.96 15.87
N GLY A 126 -25.65 7.86 16.81
CA GLY A 126 -24.42 7.80 17.60
C GLY A 126 -23.16 8.17 16.82
N TYR A 127 -23.26 8.69 15.59
CA TYR A 127 -22.10 9.06 14.77
C TYR A 127 -21.58 10.47 15.04
N PHE A 128 -22.36 11.31 15.72
CA PHE A 128 -21.98 12.66 16.11
C PHE A 128 -21.63 12.76 17.60
N VAL A 129 -20.70 11.93 18.06
CA VAL A 129 -20.25 11.87 19.47
C VAL A 129 -18.80 12.32 19.61
N SER A 130 -18.32 12.45 20.86
CA SER A 130 -16.94 12.89 21.11
C SER A 130 -15.94 11.93 20.45
N GLY A 131 -15.05 12.48 19.63
CA GLY A 131 -14.01 11.74 18.91
C GLY A 131 -14.40 11.31 17.50
N SER A 132 -15.69 11.14 17.18
CA SER A 132 -16.13 10.75 15.82
C SER A 132 -16.28 11.92 14.87
N THR A 133 -16.41 13.15 15.39
CA THR A 133 -16.56 14.40 14.64
C THR A 133 -15.23 15.07 14.31
N SER A 134 -14.11 14.42 14.61
CA SER A 134 -12.76 14.89 14.26
C SER A 134 -12.27 14.13 13.02
N LYS A 135 -11.32 14.70 12.28
CA LYS A 135 -10.73 14.09 11.06
C LYS A 135 -10.44 12.60 11.26
N GLY A 136 -10.89 11.79 10.30
CA GLY A 136 -10.76 10.34 10.32
C GLY A 136 -11.90 9.62 11.04
N GLY A 137 -12.76 10.32 11.78
CA GLY A 137 -13.96 9.75 12.39
C GLY A 137 -15.18 9.79 11.47
N ILE A 138 -16.13 8.90 11.71
CA ILE A 138 -17.31 8.72 10.84
C ILE A 138 -18.20 9.98 10.78
N GLY A 139 -18.40 10.66 11.91
CA GLY A 139 -19.19 11.90 11.94
C GLY A 139 -18.51 13.04 11.20
N TYR A 140 -17.18 13.07 11.16
CA TYR A 140 -16.43 14.02 10.34
C TYR A 140 -16.57 13.71 8.85
N ALA A 141 -16.43 12.44 8.47
CA ALA A 141 -16.64 12.01 7.09
C ALA A 141 -18.05 12.34 6.60
N THR A 142 -19.07 12.15 7.44
CA THR A 142 -20.44 12.58 7.12
C THR A 142 -20.52 14.10 6.91
N PHE A 143 -19.86 14.93 7.72
CA PHE A 143 -19.81 16.37 7.45
C PHE A 143 -19.19 16.67 6.08
N VAL A 144 -18.09 16.00 5.72
CA VAL A 144 -17.45 16.18 4.40
C VAL A 144 -18.42 15.83 3.27
N HIS A 145 -19.12 14.69 3.39
CA HIS A 145 -20.11 14.19 2.43
C HIS A 145 -21.28 15.17 2.24
N GLU A 146 -21.93 15.57 3.33
CA GLU A 146 -23.11 16.46 3.27
C GLU A 146 -22.76 17.86 2.74
N ILE A 147 -21.58 18.38 3.09
CA ILE A 147 -21.10 19.64 2.51
C ILE A 147 -20.88 19.49 1.00
N GLY A 148 -20.47 18.30 0.53
CA GLY A 148 -20.38 17.99 -0.90
C GLY A 148 -21.72 18.17 -1.61
N HIS A 149 -22.80 17.62 -1.05
CA HIS A 149 -24.16 17.86 -1.55
C HIS A 149 -24.54 19.34 -1.54
N GLY A 150 -24.28 20.06 -0.44
CA GLY A 150 -24.51 21.50 -0.36
C GLY A 150 -23.73 22.31 -1.42
N LEU A 151 -22.62 21.77 -1.92
CA LEU A 151 -21.81 22.33 -3.00
C LEU A 151 -22.23 21.86 -4.40
N GLY A 152 -23.23 20.99 -4.52
CA GLY A 152 -23.74 20.49 -5.79
C GLY A 152 -23.08 19.21 -6.27
N LEU A 153 -22.56 18.38 -5.36
CA LEU A 153 -22.09 17.05 -5.70
C LEU A 153 -23.17 16.00 -5.46
N LEU A 154 -23.30 15.03 -6.37
CA LEU A 154 -24.22 13.90 -6.31
C LEU A 154 -23.50 12.64 -5.82
N HIS A 155 -24.28 11.60 -5.49
CA HIS A 155 -23.73 10.27 -5.27
C HIS A 155 -23.21 9.67 -6.59
N PRO A 156 -22.22 8.76 -6.56
CA PRO A 156 -21.66 8.11 -7.74
C PRO A 156 -22.56 7.00 -8.32
N PHE A 157 -23.82 6.90 -7.87
CA PHE A 157 -24.82 5.92 -8.28
C PHE A 157 -26.17 6.61 -8.52
N ASN A 158 -27.06 5.96 -9.26
CA ASN A 158 -28.38 6.52 -9.53
C ASN A 158 -29.31 6.38 -8.32
N ASP A 159 -29.52 7.45 -7.56
CA ASP A 159 -30.55 7.48 -6.50
C ASP A 159 -31.95 7.72 -7.12
N PRO A 160 -33.01 7.00 -6.73
CA PRO A 160 -34.39 7.35 -7.07
C PRO A 160 -34.83 8.78 -6.68
N GLY A 161 -34.11 9.48 -5.81
CA GLY A 161 -34.32 10.89 -5.45
C GLY A 161 -33.63 11.91 -6.37
N ASP A 162 -32.62 11.50 -7.12
CA ASP A 162 -31.87 12.35 -8.04
C ASP A 162 -32.63 12.57 -9.36
N PRO A 163 -32.31 13.63 -10.13
CA PRO A 163 -32.86 13.82 -11.46
C PRO A 163 -32.68 12.57 -12.31
N VAL A 164 -33.79 11.97 -12.76
CA VAL A 164 -33.77 10.76 -13.58
C VAL A 164 -32.96 11.01 -14.87
N GLY A 165 -31.75 10.47 -14.95
CA GLY A 165 -30.91 10.54 -16.16
C GLY A 165 -29.43 10.83 -15.93
N ASP A 166 -29.01 11.17 -14.72
CA ASP A 166 -27.60 11.47 -14.43
C ASP A 166 -26.73 10.19 -14.52
N PRO A 167 -25.48 10.31 -14.99
CA PRO A 167 -24.61 9.15 -15.16
C PRO A 167 -24.07 8.68 -13.80
N ALA A 168 -24.12 7.38 -13.51
CA ALA A 168 -23.34 6.79 -12.41
C ALA A 168 -21.87 6.60 -12.81
N PHE A 169 -20.99 6.40 -11.82
CA PHE A 169 -19.62 5.96 -12.06
C PHE A 169 -19.61 4.70 -12.96
N PRO A 170 -18.64 4.56 -13.87
CA PRO A 170 -18.47 3.35 -14.67
C PRO A 170 -18.51 2.08 -13.82
N GLY A 171 -19.33 1.12 -14.24
CA GLY A 171 -19.53 -0.15 -13.55
C GLY A 171 -20.48 -0.11 -12.36
N VAL A 172 -20.85 1.06 -11.84
CA VAL A 172 -21.73 1.19 -10.67
C VAL A 172 -23.20 1.03 -11.07
N THR A 173 -23.84 -0.01 -10.53
CA THR A 173 -25.25 -0.32 -10.80
C THR A 173 -26.16 -0.20 -9.58
N ALA A 174 -25.57 -0.07 -8.39
CA ALA A 174 -26.27 0.06 -7.11
C ALA A 174 -25.40 0.83 -6.11
N GLU A 175 -26.02 1.28 -5.01
CA GLU A 175 -25.41 2.14 -3.98
C GLU A 175 -24.14 1.57 -3.31
N TYR A 176 -23.99 0.24 -3.24
CA TYR A 176 -22.85 -0.46 -2.64
C TYR A 176 -21.99 -1.23 -3.66
N ASP A 177 -22.02 -0.81 -4.92
CA ASP A 177 -21.21 -1.40 -5.99
C ASP A 177 -19.86 -0.67 -6.10
N TYR A 178 -18.75 -1.40 -6.11
CA TYR A 178 -17.40 -0.82 -6.18
C TYR A 178 -17.09 -0.20 -7.56
N GLY A 179 -17.84 -0.61 -8.60
CA GLY A 179 -17.65 -0.12 -9.97
C GLY A 179 -16.35 -0.60 -10.62
N ASP A 180 -16.06 -0.08 -11.81
CA ASP A 180 -14.84 -0.43 -12.53
C ASP A 180 -13.60 0.03 -11.75
N ASN A 181 -12.57 -0.84 -11.68
CA ASN A 181 -11.31 -0.60 -10.96
C ASN A 181 -11.50 -0.26 -9.46
N ASP A 182 -12.64 -0.65 -8.88
CA ASP A 182 -13.04 -0.39 -7.50
C ASP A 182 -13.01 1.12 -7.15
N LEU A 183 -13.37 1.99 -8.10
CA LEU A 183 -13.25 3.45 -7.96
C LEU A 183 -14.40 4.11 -7.18
N ASN A 184 -15.52 3.41 -6.94
CA ASN A 184 -16.61 3.90 -6.09
C ASN A 184 -16.35 3.58 -4.62
N GLN A 185 -15.46 4.34 -3.98
CA GLN A 185 -15.13 4.21 -2.56
C GLN A 185 -14.74 5.56 -1.96
N GLY A 186 -14.94 5.69 -0.64
CA GLY A 186 -14.64 6.87 0.17
C GLY A 186 -13.21 7.41 0.06
N VAL A 187 -12.23 6.53 -0.22
CA VAL A 187 -10.82 6.92 -0.46
C VAL A 187 -10.66 7.79 -1.72
N PHE A 188 -11.57 7.65 -2.70
CA PHE A 188 -11.52 8.35 -3.98
C PHE A 188 -12.64 9.38 -4.18
N THR A 189 -13.78 9.17 -3.52
CA THR A 189 -14.88 10.13 -3.44
C THR A 189 -15.62 9.98 -2.12
N ALA A 190 -15.70 11.06 -1.36
CA ALA A 190 -16.49 11.19 -0.15
C ALA A 190 -17.98 11.01 -0.41
N MET A 191 -18.44 11.10 -1.66
CA MET A 191 -19.84 10.91 -2.05
C MET A 191 -20.24 9.43 -2.16
N SER A 192 -19.30 8.48 -2.04
CA SER A 192 -19.61 7.06 -2.02
C SER A 192 -20.28 6.63 -0.70
N TYR A 193 -21.16 5.63 -0.77
CA TYR A 193 -21.64 4.92 0.42
C TYR A 193 -20.69 3.82 0.90
N LEU A 194 -19.69 3.45 0.08
CA LEU A 194 -18.67 2.48 0.44
C LEU A 194 -17.50 3.20 1.12
N GLY A 195 -17.15 2.79 2.34
CA GLY A 195 -15.86 3.16 2.92
C GLY A 195 -14.69 2.48 2.19
N GLY A 196 -13.51 3.11 2.18
CA GLY A 196 -12.36 2.58 1.44
C GLY A 196 -11.53 1.54 2.21
N TYR A 197 -11.92 0.27 2.13
CA TYR A 197 -11.25 -0.84 2.84
C TYR A 197 -10.36 -1.68 1.93
N TRP A 198 -9.17 -1.16 1.63
CA TRP A 198 -8.17 -1.84 0.80
C TRP A 198 -7.33 -2.89 1.54
N GLN A 199 -7.41 -2.93 2.87
CA GLN A 199 -6.64 -3.85 3.70
C GLN A 199 -7.58 -4.91 4.29
N VAL A 200 -7.43 -6.15 3.83
CA VAL A 200 -8.24 -7.29 4.26
C VAL A 200 -8.09 -7.49 5.77
N GLY A 201 -9.23 -7.66 6.47
CA GLY A 201 -9.25 -7.98 7.90
C GLY A 201 -9.18 -6.77 8.84
N LEU A 202 -9.16 -5.54 8.32
CA LEU A 202 -9.25 -4.33 9.11
C LEU A 202 -10.65 -3.70 9.03
N SER A 203 -11.07 -3.04 10.09
CA SER A 203 -12.33 -2.30 10.14
C SER A 203 -12.14 -1.00 10.91
N PRO A 204 -12.76 0.09 10.45
CA PRO A 204 -12.59 1.39 11.08
C PRO A 204 -13.34 1.41 12.41
N SER A 205 -13.14 2.47 13.16
CA SER A 205 -13.92 2.74 14.36
C SER A 205 -14.74 4.01 14.18
N ALA A 206 -15.55 4.37 15.16
CA ALA A 206 -16.23 5.66 15.13
C ALA A 206 -15.27 6.85 15.04
N SER A 207 -14.01 6.72 15.49
CA SER A 207 -13.07 7.85 15.62
C SER A 207 -11.88 7.83 14.65
N PHE A 208 -11.71 6.78 13.86
CA PHE A 208 -10.62 6.67 12.89
C PHE A 208 -10.97 5.71 11.74
N GLY A 209 -10.25 5.84 10.63
CA GLY A 209 -10.38 4.96 9.46
C GLY A 209 -11.29 5.49 8.36
N TRP A 210 -11.81 6.71 8.52
CA TRP A 210 -12.72 7.37 7.58
C TRP A 210 -12.05 8.54 6.86
N GLU A 211 -12.78 9.17 5.97
CA GLU A 211 -12.37 10.28 5.14
C GLU A 211 -12.00 11.51 5.99
N MET A 212 -10.93 12.19 5.60
CA MET A 212 -10.41 13.39 6.26
C MET A 212 -10.66 14.67 5.44
N GLY A 213 -11.27 14.52 4.26
CA GLY A 213 -11.56 15.58 3.30
C GLY A 213 -12.10 14.98 1.99
N PRO A 214 -12.33 15.82 0.96
CA PRO A 214 -12.75 15.35 -0.37
C PRO A 214 -11.71 14.43 -1.02
N GLY A 215 -12.18 13.44 -1.76
CA GLY A 215 -11.37 12.55 -2.61
C GLY A 215 -11.01 13.20 -3.95
N ALA A 216 -10.21 12.50 -4.78
CA ALA A 216 -9.71 13.07 -6.03
C ALA A 216 -10.81 13.47 -7.02
N PHE A 217 -11.89 12.67 -7.11
CA PHE A 217 -13.02 12.98 -7.99
C PHE A 217 -13.83 14.16 -7.47
N ASP A 218 -14.00 14.25 -6.14
CA ASP A 218 -14.69 15.36 -5.49
C ASP A 218 -13.92 16.67 -5.68
N ILE A 219 -12.59 16.63 -5.54
CA ILE A 219 -11.72 17.78 -5.77
C ILE A 219 -11.88 18.23 -7.22
N ALA A 220 -11.80 17.31 -8.19
CA ALA A 220 -11.96 17.65 -9.59
C ALA A 220 -13.34 18.26 -9.90
N ALA A 221 -14.42 17.70 -9.34
CA ALA A 221 -15.78 18.23 -9.48
C ALA A 221 -15.93 19.62 -8.87
N ALA A 222 -15.49 19.82 -7.62
CA ALA A 222 -15.55 21.12 -6.96
C ALA A 222 -14.68 22.18 -7.67
N GLN A 223 -13.49 21.80 -8.15
CA GLN A 223 -12.63 22.71 -8.92
C GLN A 223 -13.20 23.05 -10.29
N HIS A 224 -13.98 22.16 -10.89
CA HIS A 224 -14.71 22.47 -12.11
C HIS A 224 -15.81 23.51 -11.88
N ILE A 225 -16.57 23.40 -10.78
CA ILE A 225 -17.63 24.37 -10.44
C ILE A 225 -17.04 25.70 -9.98
N TYR A 226 -16.05 25.67 -9.07
CA TYR A 226 -15.61 26.84 -8.30
C TYR A 226 -14.20 27.34 -8.65
N GLY A 227 -13.44 26.59 -9.44
CA GLY A 227 -12.03 26.86 -9.73
C GLY A 227 -11.10 26.37 -8.61
N ALA A 228 -9.90 25.91 -9.00
CA ALA A 228 -8.87 25.45 -8.08
C ALA A 228 -8.33 26.55 -7.17
N ASN A 229 -8.11 26.23 -5.89
CA ASN A 229 -7.47 27.14 -4.95
C ASN A 229 -5.95 26.99 -5.00
N MET A 230 -5.30 27.88 -5.75
CA MET A 230 -3.85 27.87 -5.94
C MET A 230 -3.04 28.52 -4.79
N ALA A 231 -3.69 28.93 -3.70
CA ALA A 231 -3.01 29.48 -2.53
C ALA A 231 -2.64 28.39 -1.50
N THR A 232 -3.37 27.28 -1.50
CA THR A 232 -3.18 26.18 -0.56
C THR A 232 -1.85 25.49 -0.78
N ALA A 233 -1.06 25.39 0.29
CA ALA A 233 0.19 24.65 0.31
C ALA A 233 1.21 25.05 -0.79
N SER A 234 1.15 26.29 -1.31
CA SER A 234 1.98 26.79 -2.43
C SER A 234 3.50 26.94 -2.18
N GLY A 235 4.03 26.32 -1.12
CA GLY A 235 5.46 26.17 -0.89
C GLY A 235 5.73 24.81 -0.24
N ALA A 236 7.01 24.49 -0.01
CA ALA A 236 7.40 23.15 0.46
C ALA A 236 6.56 22.61 1.66
N SER A 237 5.88 21.51 1.39
CA SER A 237 4.98 20.79 2.30
C SER A 237 5.56 19.42 2.67
N SER A 238 5.20 18.95 3.87
CA SER A 238 5.54 17.59 4.32
C SER A 238 4.29 16.91 4.87
N TYR A 239 4.00 15.72 4.35
CA TYR A 239 2.83 14.92 4.64
C TYR A 239 3.27 13.60 5.26
N THR A 240 2.86 13.33 6.51
CA THR A 240 3.27 12.12 7.22
C THR A 240 2.16 11.08 7.22
N LEU A 241 2.44 9.89 6.70
CA LEU A 241 1.52 8.75 6.77
C LEU A 241 1.28 8.37 8.24
N PRO A 242 0.04 8.03 8.62
CA PRO A 242 -0.25 7.61 9.99
C PRO A 242 0.41 6.26 10.28
N GLY A 243 1.15 6.17 11.39
CA GLY A 243 1.79 4.92 11.83
C GLY A 243 0.94 4.03 12.74
N VAL A 244 -0.25 4.50 13.16
CA VAL A 244 -1.13 3.78 14.10
C VAL A 244 -2.61 4.05 13.81
N ASN A 245 -3.46 3.08 14.12
CA ASN A 245 -4.91 3.22 14.10
C ASN A 245 -5.41 3.95 15.37
N ALA A 246 -5.61 5.26 15.27
CA ALA A 246 -6.07 6.10 16.37
C ALA A 246 -6.83 7.32 15.85
N ALA A 247 -7.48 8.09 16.74
CA ALA A 247 -8.17 9.32 16.35
C ALA A 247 -7.21 10.27 15.58
N GLY A 248 -7.66 10.76 14.42
CA GLY A 248 -6.83 11.52 13.48
C GLY A 248 -6.25 10.69 12.33
N THR A 249 -6.37 9.36 12.37
CA THR A 249 -6.01 8.45 11.27
C THR A 249 -7.20 8.27 10.33
N GLY A 250 -6.96 8.43 9.04
CA GLY A 250 -7.97 8.32 8.00
C GLY A 250 -7.40 8.56 6.61
N TRP A 251 -8.26 8.75 5.62
CA TRP A 251 -7.89 8.89 4.21
C TRP A 251 -7.99 10.35 3.76
N LEU A 252 -6.92 10.86 3.15
CA LEU A 252 -6.88 12.24 2.65
C LEU A 252 -6.36 12.26 1.21
N CYS A 253 -7.09 12.90 0.31
CA CYS A 253 -6.55 13.27 -0.99
C CYS A 253 -5.77 14.58 -0.87
N LEU A 254 -4.50 14.58 -1.29
CA LEU A 254 -3.62 15.73 -1.19
C LEU A 254 -3.89 16.71 -2.34
N TRP A 255 -4.25 17.95 -1.97
CA TRP A 255 -4.19 19.11 -2.84
C TRP A 255 -3.02 20.00 -2.41
N ASP A 256 -2.06 20.18 -3.31
CA ASP A 256 -0.92 21.06 -3.14
C ASP A 256 -0.75 21.90 -4.41
N ALA A 257 -0.69 23.23 -4.26
CA ALA A 257 -0.61 24.17 -5.38
C ALA A 257 0.82 24.37 -5.91
N GLY A 258 1.82 23.78 -5.27
CA GLY A 258 3.19 23.72 -5.72
C GLY A 258 4.19 23.91 -4.59
N GLY A 259 5.41 23.49 -4.81
CA GLY A 259 6.40 23.47 -3.76
C GLY A 259 7.50 22.52 -4.13
N THR A 260 8.14 21.96 -3.12
CA THR A 260 8.91 20.73 -3.29
C THR A 260 8.55 19.90 -2.08
N ASP A 261 7.68 18.94 -2.33
CA ASP A 261 6.82 18.38 -1.33
C ASP A 261 7.20 16.94 -1.05
N THR A 262 6.92 16.46 0.16
CA THR A 262 7.41 15.15 0.61
C THR A 262 6.32 14.37 1.31
N ILE A 263 6.11 13.12 0.91
CA ILE A 263 5.39 12.13 1.72
C ILE A 263 6.40 11.33 2.55
N THR A 264 6.14 11.19 3.85
CA THR A 264 7.01 10.48 4.79
C THR A 264 6.23 9.39 5.52
N ALA A 265 6.78 8.18 5.61
CA ALA A 265 6.24 7.13 6.46
C ALA A 265 6.28 7.54 7.93
N GLY A 266 5.15 7.43 8.63
CA GLY A 266 5.10 7.60 10.08
C GLY A 266 5.90 6.51 10.81
N SER A 267 6.40 6.81 12.01
CA SER A 267 7.17 5.85 12.80
C SER A 267 6.30 4.68 13.29
N SER A 268 6.30 3.56 12.57
CA SER A 268 5.59 2.33 12.90
C SER A 268 6.51 1.10 13.06
N GLY A 269 7.64 1.09 12.34
CA GLY A 269 8.44 -0.12 12.14
C GLY A 269 7.79 -1.13 11.18
N LEU A 270 6.75 -0.71 10.47
CA LEU A 270 5.99 -1.51 9.50
C LEU A 270 6.23 -0.96 8.10
N ASP A 271 6.09 -1.84 7.11
CA ASP A 271 6.23 -1.53 5.70
C ASP A 271 5.24 -0.46 5.24
N ALA A 272 5.74 0.47 4.43
CA ALA A 272 5.00 1.50 3.76
C ALA A 272 4.98 1.28 2.25
N ILE A 273 3.87 1.67 1.63
CA ILE A 273 3.80 1.91 0.19
C ILE A 273 3.65 3.41 0.02
N ILE A 274 4.57 4.06 -0.71
CA ILE A 274 4.51 5.50 -1.02
C ILE A 274 4.50 5.67 -2.53
N ASP A 275 3.35 6.09 -3.04
CA ASP A 275 3.12 6.31 -4.46
C ASP A 275 2.93 7.81 -4.74
N LEU A 276 3.83 8.38 -5.53
CA LEU A 276 3.87 9.80 -5.84
C LEU A 276 3.02 10.17 -7.07
N ARG A 277 2.32 9.21 -7.68
CA ARG A 277 1.52 9.45 -8.88
C ARG A 277 0.16 10.06 -8.53
N ALA A 278 -0.17 11.13 -9.23
CA ALA A 278 -1.46 11.82 -9.10
C ALA A 278 -2.62 11.03 -9.74
N ALA A 279 -3.83 11.35 -9.30
CA ALA A 279 -5.06 10.85 -9.90
C ALA A 279 -5.15 11.18 -11.39
N THR A 280 -5.43 10.14 -12.18
CA THR A 280 -5.54 10.24 -13.64
C THR A 280 -6.93 10.65 -14.10
N LEU A 281 -7.94 10.46 -13.25
CA LEU A 281 -9.37 10.71 -13.50
C LEU A 281 -9.96 9.92 -14.68
N ILE A 282 -9.30 8.84 -15.11
CA ILE A 282 -9.79 7.96 -16.18
C ILE A 282 -10.24 6.61 -15.62
N ASN A 283 -10.98 5.84 -16.43
CA ASN A 283 -11.42 4.49 -16.07
C ASN A 283 -10.26 3.49 -16.20
N ALA A 284 -9.33 3.55 -15.25
CA ALA A 284 -8.16 2.70 -15.14
C ALA A 284 -7.70 2.65 -13.68
N PRO A 285 -6.82 1.70 -13.32
CA PRO A 285 -6.09 1.76 -12.06
C PRO A 285 -5.43 3.14 -11.86
N GLY A 286 -5.61 3.75 -10.69
CA GLY A 286 -5.16 5.12 -10.41
C GLY A 286 -6.11 6.23 -10.87
N GLY A 287 -7.33 5.91 -11.31
CA GLY A 287 -8.37 6.89 -11.64
C GLY A 287 -8.61 7.90 -10.52
N GLY A 288 -8.81 7.41 -9.29
CA GLY A 288 -8.94 8.21 -8.06
C GLY A 288 -7.62 8.53 -7.36
N GLY A 289 -6.48 8.26 -8.01
CA GLY A 289 -5.15 8.33 -7.41
C GLY A 289 -4.66 6.98 -6.89
N PHE A 290 -3.36 6.93 -6.60
CA PHE A 290 -2.71 5.76 -6.02
C PHE A 290 -2.57 5.94 -4.51
N VAL A 291 -2.75 4.84 -3.76
CA VAL A 291 -2.83 4.90 -2.29
C VAL A 291 -1.45 4.71 -1.67
N SER A 292 -0.93 5.79 -1.08
CA SER A 292 0.18 5.73 -0.13
C SER A 292 -0.33 5.33 1.26
N ARG A 293 0.29 4.35 1.92
CA ARG A 293 -0.18 3.79 3.21
C ARG A 293 0.92 3.06 3.98
N ILE A 294 0.66 2.83 5.26
CA ILE A 294 1.41 1.87 6.08
C ILE A 294 0.57 0.59 6.24
N THR A 295 1.21 -0.57 6.13
CA THR A 295 0.55 -1.87 6.31
C THR A 295 -0.07 -1.97 7.71
N GLY A 296 -1.32 -2.41 7.80
CA GLY A 296 -2.04 -2.52 9.07
C GLY A 296 -2.72 -1.21 9.54
N VAL A 297 -2.53 -0.09 8.83
CA VAL A 297 -3.10 1.21 9.19
C VAL A 297 -4.22 1.61 8.23
N LEU A 298 -5.39 1.95 8.79
CA LEU A 298 -6.56 2.46 8.08
C LEU A 298 -6.44 3.96 7.83
N GLY A 299 -5.40 4.36 7.13
CA GLY A 299 -5.21 5.74 6.75
C GLY A 299 -3.99 5.93 5.87
N GLY A 300 -3.99 7.03 5.14
CA GLY A 300 -3.00 7.28 4.11
C GLY A 300 -3.44 8.38 3.16
N PHE A 301 -2.76 8.43 2.02
CA PHE A 301 -2.91 9.50 1.05
C PHE A 301 -3.20 8.98 -0.35
N THR A 302 -4.04 9.71 -1.06
CA THR A 302 -4.03 9.78 -2.54
C THR A 302 -3.58 11.18 -2.94
N ILE A 303 -3.21 11.39 -4.20
CA ILE A 303 -2.79 12.70 -4.71
C ILE A 303 -3.79 13.17 -5.77
N ALA A 304 -4.31 14.40 -5.62
CA ALA A 304 -5.30 14.94 -6.54
C ALA A 304 -4.72 15.19 -7.94
N SER A 305 -5.57 15.19 -8.96
CA SER A 305 -5.13 15.44 -10.33
C SER A 305 -4.53 16.84 -10.47
N GLY A 306 -3.40 16.95 -11.18
CA GLY A 306 -2.68 18.21 -11.37
C GLY A 306 -1.74 18.60 -10.23
N VAL A 307 -1.67 17.80 -9.15
CA VAL A 307 -0.69 17.96 -8.06
C VAL A 307 0.58 17.18 -8.40
N THR A 308 1.75 17.73 -8.05
CA THR A 308 3.04 17.03 -8.10
C THR A 308 3.59 16.97 -6.69
N ILE A 309 3.95 15.77 -6.24
CA ILE A 309 4.72 15.57 -5.00
C ILE A 309 6.06 14.98 -5.43
N GLU A 310 7.15 15.64 -5.06
CA GLU A 310 8.46 15.30 -5.60
C GLU A 310 9.19 14.23 -4.79
N ASN A 311 8.98 14.14 -3.48
CA ASN A 311 9.84 13.34 -2.63
C ASN A 311 9.08 12.32 -1.78
N ALA A 312 9.79 11.23 -1.49
CA ALA A 312 9.31 10.18 -0.60
C ALA A 312 10.38 9.82 0.45
N THR A 313 9.96 9.52 1.67
CA THR A 313 10.84 9.00 2.72
C THR A 313 10.15 7.86 3.44
N GLY A 314 10.74 6.67 3.39
CA GLY A 314 10.27 5.50 4.13
C GLY A 314 10.65 5.55 5.61
N GLY A 315 10.33 4.46 6.30
CA GLY A 315 10.49 4.24 7.72
C GLY A 315 11.65 3.28 8.01
N SER A 316 11.33 2.24 8.76
CA SER A 316 12.29 1.19 9.12
C SER A 316 11.81 -0.21 8.74
N GLY A 317 10.72 -0.29 7.98
CA GLY A 317 10.22 -1.53 7.39
C GLY A 317 10.73 -1.67 5.97
N ASP A 318 10.25 -2.67 5.24
CA ASP A 318 10.67 -2.91 3.86
C ASP A 318 9.72 -2.14 2.92
N ASP A 319 10.09 -0.91 2.59
CA ASP A 319 9.16 0.04 1.98
C ASP A 319 9.16 -0.05 0.45
N TRP A 320 8.01 0.24 -0.14
CA TRP A 320 7.80 0.26 -1.59
C TRP A 320 7.51 1.67 -2.07
N PHE A 321 8.18 2.07 -3.15
CA PHE A 321 8.09 3.39 -3.72
C PHE A 321 7.69 3.34 -5.18
N HIS A 322 6.81 4.26 -5.58
CA HIS A 322 6.55 4.59 -6.97
C HIS A 322 6.82 6.09 -7.16
N GLY A 323 7.76 6.41 -8.05
CA GLY A 323 8.05 7.78 -8.47
C GLY A 323 6.97 8.35 -9.40
N ASN A 324 7.25 9.52 -9.96
CA ASN A 324 6.49 10.14 -11.03
C ASN A 324 7.45 10.85 -11.99
N ALA A 325 6.92 11.41 -13.09
CA ALA A 325 7.75 12.05 -14.11
C ALA A 325 8.56 13.29 -13.66
N ALA A 326 8.44 13.75 -12.40
CA ALA A 326 9.29 14.79 -11.85
C ALA A 326 10.67 14.21 -11.47
N ASN A 327 11.58 15.07 -11.00
CA ASN A 327 12.86 14.58 -10.47
C ASN A 327 12.67 14.26 -8.99
N ASN A 328 12.51 12.99 -8.66
CA ASN A 328 12.19 12.58 -7.31
C ASN A 328 13.44 12.44 -6.42
N VAL A 329 13.31 12.76 -5.14
CA VAL A 329 14.25 12.32 -4.10
C VAL A 329 13.55 11.27 -3.25
N ILE A 330 14.00 10.03 -3.37
CA ILE A 330 13.44 8.88 -2.69
C ILE A 330 14.47 8.39 -1.68
N THR A 331 14.06 8.32 -0.42
CA THR A 331 14.89 7.81 0.67
C THR A 331 14.18 6.63 1.30
N GLY A 332 14.75 5.43 1.19
CA GLY A 332 14.14 4.21 1.75
C GLY A 332 14.11 4.27 3.28
N GLY A 333 15.28 4.31 3.90
CA GLY A 333 15.41 4.47 5.33
C GLY A 333 16.22 3.32 5.92
N ALA A 334 15.64 2.60 6.88
CA ALA A 334 16.13 1.28 7.26
C ALA A 334 15.16 0.23 6.72
N GLY A 335 15.61 -1.00 6.59
CA GLY A 335 14.85 -2.05 5.92
C GLY A 335 15.43 -2.33 4.53
N PHE A 336 14.68 -3.08 3.73
CA PHE A 336 14.97 -3.45 2.35
C PHE A 336 13.98 -2.79 1.42
N ASP A 337 14.39 -1.66 0.88
CA ASP A 337 13.48 -0.76 0.20
C ASP A 337 13.48 -1.00 -1.32
N THR A 338 12.30 -0.90 -1.92
CA THR A 338 12.05 -1.22 -3.32
C THR A 338 11.54 -0.02 -4.07
N ILE A 339 12.22 0.36 -5.16
CA ILE A 339 11.68 1.30 -6.16
C ILE A 339 11.03 0.52 -7.30
N ASP A 340 9.79 0.87 -7.64
CA ASP A 340 9.00 0.18 -8.65
C ASP A 340 8.58 1.13 -9.78
N TYR A 341 9.06 0.86 -10.99
CA TYR A 341 8.72 1.57 -12.21
C TYR A 341 7.87 0.74 -13.19
N SER A 342 7.19 -0.32 -12.72
CA SER A 342 6.36 -1.21 -13.57
C SER A 342 5.27 -0.50 -14.37
N GLY A 343 4.88 0.70 -13.98
CA GLY A 343 3.93 1.54 -14.73
C GLY A 343 4.57 2.34 -15.88
N VAL A 344 5.90 2.34 -16.02
CA VAL A 344 6.62 3.13 -17.02
C VAL A 344 6.81 2.32 -18.29
N THR A 345 6.56 2.95 -19.44
CA THR A 345 6.68 2.30 -20.76
C THR A 345 7.93 2.72 -21.53
N ALA A 346 8.61 3.78 -21.07
CA ALA A 346 9.87 4.22 -21.63
C ALA A 346 11.02 3.36 -21.10
N ALA A 347 12.12 3.28 -21.86
CA ALA A 347 13.35 2.67 -21.40
C ALA A 347 13.93 3.42 -20.19
N LEU A 348 14.27 2.67 -19.14
CA LEU A 348 14.80 3.15 -17.88
C LEU A 348 16.29 2.83 -17.76
N THR A 349 16.98 3.65 -16.97
CA THR A 349 18.31 3.33 -16.46
C THR A 349 18.30 3.51 -14.96
N ILE A 350 18.25 2.40 -14.23
CA ILE A 350 18.19 2.34 -12.77
C ILE A 350 19.54 1.85 -12.27
N ASN A 351 20.22 2.67 -11.47
CA ASN A 351 21.53 2.34 -10.93
C ASN A 351 21.53 2.56 -9.41
N LEU A 352 21.28 1.48 -8.68
CA LEU A 352 21.21 1.49 -7.21
C LEU A 352 22.59 1.74 -6.60
N ALA A 353 23.68 1.27 -7.23
CA ALA A 353 25.04 1.60 -6.80
C ALA A 353 25.37 3.09 -6.89
N ALA A 354 24.84 3.78 -7.90
CA ALA A 354 25.00 5.23 -8.06
C ALA A 354 23.94 6.04 -7.31
N GLY A 355 22.87 5.40 -6.83
CA GLY A 355 21.72 6.06 -6.22
C GLY A 355 20.94 6.91 -7.21
N THR A 356 20.74 6.44 -8.44
CA THR A 356 20.08 7.21 -9.50
C THR A 356 19.13 6.36 -10.34
N ALA A 357 18.03 6.94 -10.81
CA ALA A 357 17.21 6.38 -11.88
C ALA A 357 16.83 7.45 -12.91
N THR A 358 16.73 7.07 -14.18
CA THR A 358 16.31 7.97 -15.26
C THR A 358 15.37 7.28 -16.23
N GLY A 359 14.46 8.03 -16.86
CA GLY A 359 13.55 7.53 -17.91
C GLY A 359 12.08 7.89 -17.63
N ASP A 360 11.75 8.13 -16.35
CA ASP A 360 10.51 8.77 -15.88
C ASP A 360 10.84 9.88 -14.88
N GLY A 361 11.69 10.84 -15.30
CA GLY A 361 12.34 11.77 -14.38
C GLY A 361 13.84 11.53 -14.27
N ALA A 362 14.52 12.33 -13.43
CA ALA A 362 15.91 12.14 -13.03
C ALA A 362 15.99 12.05 -11.51
N ASP A 363 15.84 10.82 -11.02
CA ASP A 363 15.60 10.53 -9.62
C ASP A 363 16.90 10.29 -8.85
N THR A 364 16.89 10.70 -7.60
CA THR A 364 17.92 10.39 -6.60
C THR A 364 17.38 9.35 -5.64
N LEU A 365 18.05 8.20 -5.57
CA LEU A 365 17.67 7.05 -4.76
C LEU A 365 18.68 6.90 -3.61
N ASN A 366 18.22 7.01 -2.37
CA ASN A 366 19.06 6.90 -1.17
C ASN A 366 18.58 5.73 -0.30
N GLY A 367 19.43 4.73 -0.09
CA GLY A 367 19.07 3.54 0.69
C GLY A 367 17.91 2.79 0.05
N ILE A 368 18.06 2.47 -1.24
CA ILE A 368 17.13 1.62 -1.99
C ILE A 368 17.94 0.41 -2.45
N GLU A 369 17.49 -0.77 -2.05
CA GLU A 369 18.21 -2.02 -2.26
C GLU A 369 17.65 -2.80 -3.45
N ASN A 370 16.37 -2.62 -3.78
CA ASN A 370 15.67 -3.37 -4.81
C ASN A 370 15.06 -2.44 -5.87
N ALA A 371 14.95 -2.94 -7.10
CA ALA A 371 14.34 -2.21 -8.19
C ALA A 371 13.52 -3.11 -9.11
N ARG A 372 12.39 -2.58 -9.58
CA ARG A 372 11.61 -3.13 -10.69
C ARG A 372 11.56 -2.13 -11.86
N GLY A 373 11.89 -2.62 -13.05
CA GLY A 373 11.77 -1.93 -14.33
C GLY A 373 10.34 -1.85 -14.85
N GLY A 374 10.19 -1.23 -16.00
CA GLY A 374 8.94 -0.99 -16.69
C GLY A 374 8.69 -2.00 -17.81
N SER A 375 7.99 -1.53 -18.85
CA SER A 375 7.81 -2.29 -20.10
C SER A 375 8.79 -1.85 -21.21
N GLY A 376 9.80 -1.07 -20.84
CA GLY A 376 10.83 -0.54 -21.74
C GLY A 376 12.00 -1.50 -21.86
N ASN A 377 13.00 -1.17 -22.68
CA ASN A 377 14.25 -1.92 -22.67
C ASN A 377 15.16 -1.27 -21.62
N ASP A 378 15.17 -1.84 -20.44
CA ASP A 378 15.69 -1.21 -19.24
C ASP A 378 17.12 -1.66 -18.95
N THR A 379 17.84 -0.84 -18.19
CA THR A 379 19.15 -1.18 -17.67
C THR A 379 19.15 -1.01 -16.16
N LEU A 380 19.23 -2.13 -15.44
CA LEU A 380 19.22 -2.17 -13.98
C LEU A 380 20.63 -2.57 -13.48
N THR A 381 21.16 -1.80 -12.53
CA THR A 381 22.42 -2.08 -11.85
C THR A 381 22.19 -2.15 -10.35
N ALA A 382 22.53 -3.28 -9.75
CA ALA A 382 22.45 -3.53 -8.31
C ALA A 382 23.36 -2.60 -7.50
N ILE A 383 23.20 -2.63 -6.19
CA ILE A 383 24.09 -1.92 -5.25
C ILE A 383 25.54 -2.41 -5.36
N ALA A 384 26.50 -1.56 -4.98
CA ALA A 384 27.93 -1.91 -5.00
C ALA A 384 28.36 -2.84 -3.84
N GLY A 385 27.40 -3.56 -3.23
CA GLY A 385 27.57 -4.37 -2.03
C GLY A 385 27.60 -3.51 -0.75
N ILE A 386 26.56 -3.61 0.08
CA ILE A 386 26.56 -3.01 1.41
C ILE A 386 27.08 -4.05 2.42
N ASN A 387 28.05 -3.65 3.24
CA ASN A 387 28.47 -4.39 4.44
C ASN A 387 27.43 -4.20 5.55
N VAL A 388 26.24 -4.79 5.41
CA VAL A 388 25.24 -4.85 6.48
C VAL A 388 25.29 -6.23 7.12
N VAL A 389 25.46 -6.23 8.44
CA VAL A 389 25.19 -7.43 9.25
C VAL A 389 23.67 -7.60 9.22
N ARG A 390 23.19 -8.60 8.46
CA ARG A 390 21.78 -8.98 8.42
C ARG A 390 21.30 -9.37 9.83
N ASP A 391 20.24 -8.73 10.27
CA ASP A 391 19.22 -9.39 11.09
C ASP A 391 18.21 -9.99 10.09
N ALA A 392 18.08 -11.33 10.10
CA ALA A 392 17.15 -12.21 9.37
C ALA A 392 16.59 -11.77 7.98
N LEU A 393 16.97 -12.53 6.94
CA LEU A 393 16.29 -12.51 5.64
C LEU A 393 15.15 -13.52 5.66
N ASP A 394 13.91 -13.05 5.55
CA ASP A 394 12.75 -13.85 5.17
C ASP A 394 12.78 -14.09 3.65
N LEU A 395 12.87 -15.35 3.23
CA LEU A 395 12.98 -15.71 1.81
C LEU A 395 11.62 -16.15 1.25
N THR A 396 11.03 -15.42 0.32
CA THR A 396 9.85 -15.91 -0.42
C THR A 396 10.27 -16.75 -1.63
N LYS A 397 9.71 -17.95 -1.78
CA LYS A 397 9.88 -18.78 -2.99
C LYS A 397 8.97 -18.24 -4.12
N PRO A 398 9.47 -18.01 -5.35
CA PRO A 398 8.61 -17.80 -6.51
C PRO A 398 7.79 -19.06 -6.81
N GLY A 399 6.47 -18.94 -6.91
CA GLY A 399 5.58 -20.07 -7.21
C GLY A 399 5.88 -20.71 -8.57
N GLY A 400 5.95 -22.04 -8.64
CA GLY A 400 5.93 -22.79 -9.91
C GLY A 400 7.08 -23.77 -10.19
N VAL A 401 8.19 -23.74 -9.43
CA VAL A 401 9.33 -24.63 -9.72
C VAL A 401 9.24 -25.94 -8.93
N ALA A 402 8.95 -27.05 -9.62
CA ALA A 402 9.20 -28.40 -9.10
C ALA A 402 10.72 -28.65 -9.08
N ALA A 403 11.34 -28.47 -7.93
CA ALA A 403 12.79 -28.63 -7.81
C ALA A 403 13.18 -30.12 -7.73
N THR A 404 14.35 -30.45 -8.28
CA THR A 404 15.06 -31.70 -7.99
C THR A 404 16.22 -31.40 -7.03
N GLN A 405 16.86 -32.41 -6.45
CA GLN A 405 18.07 -32.21 -5.62
C GLN A 405 19.16 -31.39 -6.35
N GLN A 406 19.22 -31.47 -7.68
CA GLN A 406 20.21 -30.76 -8.50
C GLN A 406 19.90 -29.27 -8.71
N THR A 407 18.65 -28.86 -8.48
CA THR A 407 18.16 -27.49 -8.68
C THR A 407 17.69 -26.87 -7.36
N ALA A 408 18.24 -27.34 -6.24
CA ALA A 408 17.88 -26.88 -4.92
C ALA A 408 18.30 -25.43 -4.70
N ILE A 409 17.47 -24.64 -4.02
CA ILE A 409 17.77 -23.25 -3.67
C ILE A 409 18.97 -23.24 -2.70
N ASP A 410 20.02 -22.50 -3.04
CA ASP A 410 21.26 -22.43 -2.26
C ASP A 410 21.17 -21.41 -1.10
N LEU A 411 21.42 -21.88 0.12
CA LEU A 411 21.31 -21.10 1.37
C LEU A 411 22.68 -20.84 2.04
N ASP A 412 23.80 -21.17 1.40
CA ASP A 412 25.18 -21.17 1.98
C ASP A 412 25.63 -19.87 2.69
N TYR A 413 24.99 -18.75 2.38
CA TYR A 413 25.35 -17.41 2.86
C TYR A 413 24.25 -16.72 3.69
N ARG A 414 23.22 -17.45 4.11
CA ARG A 414 21.96 -16.84 4.60
C ARG A 414 21.71 -16.94 6.12
N PHE A 415 22.60 -17.57 6.89
CA PHE A 415 22.45 -17.81 8.33
C PHE A 415 22.90 -16.62 9.22
N SER A 416 22.04 -16.11 10.11
CA SER A 416 22.38 -15.17 11.19
C SER A 416 21.96 -15.70 12.57
N ALA A 417 22.61 -15.27 13.65
CA ALA A 417 22.25 -15.67 15.02
C ALA A 417 21.13 -14.76 15.56
N HIS A 418 19.88 -15.21 15.52
CA HIS A 418 18.75 -14.43 16.01
C HIS A 418 18.50 -14.63 17.51
N ALA A 419 18.04 -13.58 18.19
CA ALA A 419 17.52 -13.61 19.54
C ALA A 419 16.17 -12.88 19.56
N GLY A 420 15.05 -13.60 19.37
CA GLY A 420 13.75 -12.92 19.37
C GLY A 420 12.53 -13.69 18.88
N ASP A 421 12.68 -14.70 18.02
CA ASP A 421 11.52 -15.42 17.46
C ASP A 421 10.85 -16.35 18.51
N PRO A 422 9.52 -16.27 18.73
CA PRO A 422 8.78 -17.16 19.62
C PRO A 422 8.78 -18.67 19.27
N ALA A 423 9.30 -19.12 18.13
CA ALA A 423 9.35 -20.54 17.77
C ALA A 423 10.76 -21.05 17.39
N VAL A 424 11.71 -20.97 18.32
CA VAL A 424 12.89 -21.87 18.32
C VAL A 424 13.15 -22.36 19.74
N GLN A 425 12.51 -23.47 20.12
CA GLN A 425 12.83 -24.18 21.37
C GLN A 425 14.13 -24.99 21.20
N ALA A 426 15.29 -24.34 21.25
CA ALA A 426 16.51 -24.85 21.92
C ALA A 426 17.73 -23.90 21.81
N GLY A 427 17.85 -22.97 22.77
CA GLY A 427 19.15 -22.50 23.26
C GLY A 427 19.77 -21.29 22.55
N ALA A 428 20.08 -20.25 23.32
CA ALA A 428 20.82 -19.08 22.88
C ALA A 428 22.15 -19.47 22.19
N GLY A 429 22.34 -19.07 20.93
CA GLY A 429 23.59 -19.22 20.18
C GLY A 429 23.54 -20.04 18.89
N GLN A 430 22.36 -20.42 18.39
CA GLN A 430 22.19 -21.07 17.08
C GLN A 430 21.89 -20.03 15.99
N SER A 431 22.40 -20.25 14.77
CA SER A 431 22.06 -19.42 13.61
C SER A 431 20.86 -20.00 12.88
N THR A 432 19.89 -19.16 12.49
CA THR A 432 18.61 -19.54 11.86
C THR A 432 18.42 -18.87 10.48
N VAL A 433 17.55 -19.45 9.65
CA VAL A 433 17.02 -18.92 8.38
C VAL A 433 15.53 -19.26 8.30
N THR A 434 14.68 -18.31 7.92
CA THR A 434 13.24 -18.50 7.70
C THR A 434 12.91 -18.33 6.21
N ILE A 435 12.06 -19.21 5.68
CA ILE A 435 11.73 -19.27 4.24
C ILE A 435 10.23 -19.44 4.06
N HIS A 436 9.57 -18.44 3.48
CA HIS A 436 8.18 -18.50 3.05
C HIS A 436 8.07 -19.23 1.69
N GLY A 437 7.72 -20.50 1.73
CA GLY A 437 7.56 -21.36 0.56
C GLY A 437 6.11 -21.51 0.08
N THR A 438 5.93 -21.81 -1.20
CA THR A 438 4.67 -22.34 -1.75
C THR A 438 4.96 -23.63 -2.50
N ASN A 439 4.51 -24.76 -1.96
CA ASN A 439 4.64 -26.06 -2.60
C ASN A 439 3.59 -26.20 -3.71
N THR A 440 3.99 -26.63 -4.91
CA THR A 440 3.07 -26.82 -6.05
C THR A 440 2.83 -28.30 -6.40
N GLY A 441 3.14 -29.24 -5.50
CA GLY A 441 2.82 -30.67 -5.64
C GLY A 441 3.96 -31.60 -6.09
N GLY A 442 5.22 -31.21 -5.88
CA GLY A 442 6.41 -32.02 -6.23
C GLY A 442 7.48 -32.11 -5.14
N GLY A 443 7.37 -31.27 -4.11
CA GLY A 443 8.38 -31.11 -3.08
C GLY A 443 9.43 -30.05 -3.44
N ASP A 444 9.71 -29.19 -2.47
CA ASP A 444 10.59 -28.04 -2.61
C ASP A 444 11.96 -28.38 -2.05
N TRP A 445 13.02 -28.04 -2.79
CA TRP A 445 14.39 -28.41 -2.43
C TRP A 445 15.24 -27.20 -2.11
N TYR A 446 15.94 -27.30 -1.00
CA TYR A 446 16.90 -26.33 -0.49
C TYR A 446 18.24 -27.03 -0.27
N SER A 447 19.34 -26.29 -0.35
CA SER A 447 20.67 -26.84 -0.09
C SER A 447 21.49 -25.89 0.77
N PHE A 448 22.35 -26.46 1.61
CA PHE A 448 23.35 -25.69 2.34
C PHE A 448 24.59 -26.53 2.67
N TYR A 449 25.72 -25.87 2.87
CA TYR A 449 27.03 -26.41 3.09
C TYR A 449 27.35 -26.36 4.58
N LEU A 450 27.55 -27.53 5.18
CA LEU A 450 28.09 -27.61 6.53
C LEU A 450 29.60 -27.51 6.45
N ALA A 451 30.15 -26.40 6.95
CA ALA A 451 31.61 -26.24 7.04
C ALA A 451 32.27 -27.19 8.05
N SER A 452 31.56 -27.54 9.12
CA SER A 452 32.03 -28.40 10.20
C SER A 452 30.92 -29.32 10.70
N THR A 453 31.29 -30.48 11.24
CA THR A 453 30.33 -31.42 11.80
C THR A 453 29.56 -30.77 12.95
N GLY A 454 28.24 -30.85 12.93
CA GLY A 454 27.38 -30.17 13.90
C GLY A 454 25.96 -30.73 13.95
N SER A 455 25.15 -30.19 14.86
CA SER A 455 23.71 -30.48 14.88
C SER A 455 22.94 -29.54 13.97
N ILE A 456 21.82 -29.99 13.44
CA ILE A 456 20.92 -29.22 12.58
C ILE A 456 19.51 -29.35 13.15
N LEU A 457 18.79 -28.24 13.23
CA LEU A 457 17.35 -28.22 13.50
C LEU A 457 16.65 -27.71 12.24
N ILE A 458 15.52 -28.30 11.93
CA ILE A 458 14.61 -27.81 10.90
C ILE A 458 13.23 -27.80 11.51
N ASP A 459 12.52 -26.70 11.37
CA ASP A 459 11.16 -26.50 11.84
C ASP A 459 10.32 -25.96 10.68
N ILE A 460 9.07 -26.38 10.59
CA ILE A 460 8.15 -25.94 9.55
C ILE A 460 6.87 -25.48 10.22
N ASP A 461 6.62 -24.18 10.16
CA ASP A 461 5.39 -23.57 10.60
C ASP A 461 4.43 -23.47 9.40
N ASN A 462 3.33 -24.21 9.42
CA ASN A 462 2.35 -24.15 8.34
C ASN A 462 1.20 -23.20 8.68
N THR A 463 0.83 -22.33 7.72
CA THR A 463 -0.39 -21.53 7.82
C THR A 463 -1.61 -22.39 7.44
N PHE A 464 -2.13 -23.16 8.40
CA PHE A 464 -3.39 -23.95 8.38
C PHE A 464 -3.77 -24.75 7.11
N ALA A 465 -4.04 -26.06 7.31
CA ALA A 465 -4.78 -27.00 6.44
C ALA A 465 -3.97 -27.91 5.48
N ILE A 466 -2.64 -27.92 5.54
CA ILE A 466 -1.79 -28.91 4.84
C ILE A 466 -0.79 -29.55 5.81
N ASP A 467 -0.71 -30.88 5.76
CA ASP A 467 0.27 -31.68 6.49
C ASP A 467 1.59 -31.72 5.70
N SER A 468 2.73 -31.57 6.38
CA SER A 468 4.03 -31.41 5.73
C SER A 468 5.03 -32.46 6.22
N ILE A 469 5.91 -32.86 5.31
CA ILE A 469 7.01 -33.79 5.56
C ILE A 469 8.30 -33.08 5.23
N VAL A 470 9.22 -33.07 6.19
CA VAL A 470 10.60 -32.63 5.98
C VAL A 470 11.52 -33.83 5.80
N THR A 471 12.37 -33.82 4.78
CA THR A 471 13.41 -34.84 4.59
C THR A 471 14.75 -34.19 4.29
N VAL A 472 15.80 -34.62 4.98
CA VAL A 472 17.17 -34.15 4.79
C VAL A 472 18.00 -35.22 4.10
N PHE A 473 18.73 -34.83 3.07
CA PHE A 473 19.60 -35.68 2.27
C PHE A 473 21.05 -35.21 2.35
N ALA A 474 21.98 -36.14 2.37
CA ALA A 474 23.38 -35.88 2.08
C ALA A 474 23.58 -35.61 0.58
N GLU A 475 24.73 -35.04 0.23
CA GLU A 475 25.11 -34.75 -1.16
C GLU A 475 25.07 -35.96 -2.11
N ASN A 476 25.30 -37.16 -1.58
CA ASN A 476 25.21 -38.41 -2.35
C ASN A 476 23.77 -38.96 -2.47
N GLY A 477 22.76 -38.20 -2.04
CA GLY A 477 21.34 -38.57 -2.08
C GLY A 477 20.88 -39.50 -0.95
N VAL A 478 21.74 -39.83 0.02
CA VAL A 478 21.35 -40.64 1.18
C VAL A 478 20.52 -39.79 2.15
N ILE A 479 19.37 -40.31 2.57
CA ILE A 479 18.54 -39.65 3.60
C ILE A 479 19.29 -39.67 4.94
N LEU A 480 19.50 -38.47 5.49
CA LEU A 480 20.08 -38.23 6.81
C LEU A 480 19.01 -38.24 7.91
N GLY A 481 17.79 -37.85 7.58
CA GLY A 481 16.60 -38.03 8.40
C GLY A 481 15.36 -37.44 7.75
N SER A 482 14.20 -37.79 8.30
CA SER A 482 12.90 -37.29 7.87
C SER A 482 11.97 -37.21 9.06
N ASN A 483 11.09 -36.22 9.09
CA ASN A 483 9.96 -36.21 10.02
C ASN A 483 8.65 -35.86 9.30
N ASP A 484 7.59 -36.43 9.84
CA ASP A 484 6.18 -36.39 9.44
C ASP A 484 5.45 -36.61 10.78
N ASP A 485 4.82 -35.59 11.34
CA ASP A 485 4.37 -35.49 12.75
C ASP A 485 3.12 -36.33 13.10
N SER A 486 2.82 -37.37 12.32
CA SER A 486 1.69 -38.27 12.59
C SER A 486 1.78 -39.00 13.96
N ILE A 487 0.92 -38.55 14.90
CA ILE A 487 0.72 -39.04 16.28
C ILE A 487 0.86 -40.57 16.47
N SER A 488 1.86 -41.00 17.25
CA SER A 488 1.70 -41.55 18.62
C SER A 488 2.90 -42.42 19.04
N GLN A 489 3.38 -42.15 20.27
CA GLN A 489 4.28 -43.00 21.07
C GLN A 489 5.78 -42.87 20.75
N PHE A 490 6.42 -41.82 21.27
CA PHE A 490 7.40 -41.86 22.37
C PHE A 490 7.91 -40.43 22.63
N ALA A 491 7.76 -39.98 23.88
CA ALA A 491 8.15 -38.65 24.34
C ALA A 491 9.63 -38.34 24.11
N LEU A 492 9.91 -37.16 23.55
CA LEU A 492 11.01 -36.20 23.84
C LEU A 492 11.32 -35.33 22.59
N ASP A 493 10.35 -34.57 22.10
CA ASP A 493 10.62 -33.37 21.29
C ASP A 493 9.90 -32.17 21.93
N GLY A 494 10.42 -30.97 21.72
CA GLY A 494 9.85 -29.74 22.24
C GLY A 494 9.57 -28.81 21.07
N GLY A 495 8.29 -28.48 20.86
CA GLY A 495 7.73 -27.65 19.77
C GLY A 495 7.17 -28.53 18.64
N SER A 496 5.94 -28.44 18.13
CA SER A 496 4.87 -27.42 18.12
C SER A 496 3.52 -27.97 18.67
N ALA A 497 2.48 -27.12 18.79
CA ALA A 497 1.18 -27.41 19.41
C ALA A 497 0.04 -27.79 18.41
N ASN A 498 0.37 -28.03 17.14
CA ASN A 498 -0.58 -28.19 16.03
C ASN A 498 -0.25 -29.47 15.24
N ASP A 499 -1.24 -30.27 14.84
CA ASP A 499 -1.09 -31.53 14.05
C ASP A 499 -0.71 -31.30 12.55
N TYR A 500 -0.10 -30.16 12.22
CA TYR A 500 0.23 -29.77 10.84
C TYR A 500 1.69 -29.33 10.67
N ASP A 501 2.52 -29.34 11.72
CA ASP A 501 3.84 -28.72 11.73
C ASP A 501 4.96 -29.79 11.81
N SER A 502 6.01 -29.66 11.01
CA SER A 502 7.08 -30.68 10.92
C SER A 502 8.40 -30.21 11.52
N TYR A 503 8.86 -30.86 12.59
CA TYR A 503 10.14 -30.55 13.25
C TYR A 503 11.16 -31.71 13.15
N LEU A 504 12.40 -31.45 12.73
CA LEU A 504 13.46 -32.44 12.62
C LEU A 504 14.76 -31.96 13.24
N SER A 505 15.28 -32.73 14.21
CA SER A 505 16.58 -32.52 14.82
C SER A 505 17.57 -33.62 14.44
N LEU A 506 18.69 -33.25 13.80
CA LEU A 506 19.78 -34.15 13.46
C LEU A 506 21.02 -33.83 14.28
N ALA A 507 21.45 -34.74 15.14
CA ALA A 507 22.69 -34.61 15.88
C ALA A 507 23.89 -35.11 15.07
N SER A 508 24.97 -34.32 15.01
CA SER A 508 26.27 -34.72 14.45
C SER A 508 26.28 -35.04 12.94
N VAL A 509 25.66 -34.19 12.11
CA VAL A 509 25.77 -34.25 10.65
C VAL A 509 27.21 -33.93 10.23
N PRO A 510 27.88 -34.76 9.40
CA PRO A 510 29.26 -34.50 8.96
C PRO A 510 29.41 -33.15 8.25
N GLY A 511 30.47 -32.42 8.57
CA GLY A 511 30.86 -31.21 7.85
C GLY A 511 31.75 -31.49 6.64
N GLY A 512 32.06 -30.44 5.89
CA GLY A 512 32.80 -30.52 4.63
C GLY A 512 31.95 -30.98 3.44
N GLN A 513 30.62 -30.94 3.56
CA GLN A 513 29.69 -31.45 2.56
C GLN A 513 28.43 -30.59 2.47
N ARG A 514 27.74 -30.66 1.33
CA ARG A 514 26.40 -30.10 1.20
C ARG A 514 25.35 -31.07 1.72
N ILE A 515 24.28 -30.51 2.23
CA ILE A 515 23.05 -31.23 2.51
C ILE A 515 21.88 -30.56 1.81
N PHE A 516 20.82 -31.32 1.64
CA PHE A 516 19.64 -30.91 0.90
C PHE A 516 18.42 -31.14 1.77
N VAL A 517 17.56 -30.13 1.89
CA VAL A 517 16.28 -30.22 2.60
C VAL A 517 15.18 -30.26 1.56
N ARG A 518 14.31 -31.26 1.66
CA ARG A 518 13.11 -31.36 0.87
C ARG A 518 11.90 -31.14 1.77
N VAL A 519 11.04 -30.20 1.39
CA VAL A 519 9.74 -29.97 2.00
C VAL A 519 8.66 -30.52 1.06
N THR A 520 7.80 -31.39 1.55
CA THR A 520 6.68 -31.97 0.77
C THR A 520 5.39 -31.84 1.54
N THR A 521 4.26 -31.73 0.85
CA THR A 521 2.92 -31.82 1.44
C THR A 521 2.40 -33.25 1.36
N PHE A 522 1.68 -33.71 2.39
CA PHE A 522 1.01 -35.01 2.38
C PHE A 522 -0.09 -35.00 1.32
N GLY A 523 -0.09 -35.98 0.42
CA GLY A 523 -1.06 -36.07 -0.70
C GLY A 523 -0.67 -35.30 -1.97
N GLY A 524 0.36 -34.44 -1.92
CA GLY A 524 0.84 -33.67 -3.08
C GLY A 524 0.00 -32.43 -3.42
N ASP A 525 -0.84 -31.99 -2.49
CA ASP A 525 -1.65 -30.77 -2.67
C ASP A 525 -0.80 -29.51 -2.49
N PRO A 526 -1.07 -28.43 -3.23
CA PRO A 526 -0.33 -27.18 -3.09
C PRO A 526 -0.66 -26.45 -1.79
N GLY A 527 0.32 -25.72 -1.23
CA GLY A 527 0.09 -24.84 -0.06
C GLY A 527 1.35 -24.10 0.41
N THR A 528 1.17 -23.18 1.35
CA THR A 528 2.20 -22.27 1.86
C THR A 528 2.79 -22.75 3.19
N TYR A 529 4.09 -22.49 3.41
CA TYR A 529 4.80 -22.91 4.62
C TYR A 529 5.94 -21.95 4.95
N ASP A 530 6.30 -21.88 6.23
CA ASP A 530 7.48 -21.18 6.71
C ASP A 530 8.52 -22.21 7.18
N LEU A 531 9.62 -22.33 6.44
CA LEU A 531 10.71 -23.25 6.75
C LEU A 531 11.81 -22.53 7.54
N ASN A 532 11.96 -22.93 8.79
CA ASN A 532 12.98 -22.47 9.73
C ASN A 532 14.14 -23.48 9.78
N VAL A 533 15.37 -23.08 9.47
CA VAL A 533 16.56 -23.97 9.49
C VAL A 533 17.63 -23.43 10.43
N SER A 534 18.09 -24.23 11.40
CA SER A 534 19.19 -23.90 12.31
C SER A 534 20.37 -24.87 12.23
N ALA A 535 21.59 -24.37 12.49
CA ALA A 535 22.80 -25.20 12.61
C ALA A 535 23.64 -24.81 13.84
N ALA A 536 24.13 -25.82 14.58
CA ALA A 536 24.76 -25.68 15.89
C ALA A 536 26.23 -25.22 15.89
N THR A 537 26.80 -24.86 14.74
CA THR A 537 28.12 -24.23 14.70
C THR A 537 27.98 -22.78 14.32
N THR A 538 28.40 -21.92 15.24
CA THR A 538 28.64 -20.50 15.00
C THR A 538 29.57 -20.38 13.79
N ARG A 539 29.02 -20.07 12.61
CA ARG A 539 29.81 -19.24 11.70
C ARG A 539 29.93 -17.93 12.46
N THR A 540 31.10 -17.67 13.05
CA THR A 540 31.49 -16.29 13.27
C THR A 540 31.40 -15.66 11.89
N ALA A 541 30.38 -14.83 11.66
CA ALA A 541 30.32 -13.97 10.50
C ALA A 541 31.50 -13.00 10.59
N SER A 542 32.69 -13.49 10.26
CA SER A 542 33.87 -12.70 9.94
C SER A 542 34.07 -12.64 8.42
N GLY A 543 33.05 -13.02 7.66
CA GLY A 543 32.86 -12.59 6.28
C GLY A 543 31.65 -11.69 6.28
N THR A 544 31.83 -10.44 5.89
CA THR A 544 30.74 -9.55 5.51
C THR A 544 29.88 -10.27 4.46
N VAL A 545 28.63 -10.55 4.79
CA VAL A 545 27.64 -10.91 3.77
C VAL A 545 27.36 -9.60 3.05
N LEU A 546 27.84 -9.48 1.81
CA LEU A 546 27.39 -8.40 0.94
C LEU A 546 25.92 -8.70 0.67
N VAL A 547 25.07 -7.82 1.17
CA VAL A 547 23.66 -7.82 0.80
C VAL A 547 23.59 -7.57 -0.70
N GLY A 548 22.86 -8.41 -1.43
CA GLY A 548 22.57 -8.20 -2.85
C GLY A 548 21.17 -7.61 -3.05
N SER A 549 20.97 -7.04 -4.22
CA SER A 549 19.72 -6.47 -4.71
C SER A 549 18.82 -7.54 -5.31
N MET A 550 17.51 -7.32 -5.25
CA MET A 550 16.56 -7.88 -6.20
C MET A 550 16.35 -6.88 -7.34
N LEU A 551 16.71 -7.28 -8.56
CA LEU A 551 16.44 -6.55 -9.79
C LEU A 551 15.43 -7.33 -10.62
N ASP A 552 14.32 -6.70 -10.95
CA ASP A 552 13.25 -7.23 -11.80
C ASP A 552 13.17 -6.36 -13.07
N GLY A 553 13.51 -6.91 -14.24
CA GLY A 553 13.51 -6.18 -15.52
C GLY A 553 12.11 -5.80 -15.95
N GLY A 554 11.17 -6.73 -15.83
CA GLY A 554 9.77 -6.54 -16.14
C GLY A 554 9.45 -7.04 -17.54
N ALA A 555 9.13 -6.13 -18.45
CA ALA A 555 8.90 -6.49 -19.84
C ALA A 555 9.79 -5.64 -20.75
N GLY A 556 10.23 -6.20 -21.87
CA GLY A 556 11.19 -5.57 -22.75
C GLY A 556 12.49 -6.36 -22.79
N ASN A 557 13.46 -5.88 -23.56
CA ASN A 557 14.77 -6.53 -23.62
C ASN A 557 15.72 -5.83 -22.68
N ASP A 558 15.89 -6.39 -21.49
CA ASP A 558 16.51 -5.74 -20.35
C ASP A 558 17.96 -6.15 -20.16
N THR A 559 18.72 -5.29 -19.48
CA THR A 559 20.08 -5.57 -19.05
C THR A 559 20.18 -5.47 -17.54
N LEU A 560 20.42 -6.60 -16.87
CA LEU A 560 20.51 -6.70 -15.41
C LEU A 560 21.96 -6.96 -15.00
N VAL A 561 22.54 -6.03 -14.24
CA VAL A 561 23.93 -6.09 -13.78
C VAL A 561 23.97 -6.33 -12.27
N GLY A 562 24.39 -7.54 -11.87
CA GLY A 562 24.41 -7.97 -10.46
C GLY A 562 25.46 -7.27 -9.60
N GLY A 563 26.58 -6.82 -10.16
CA GLY A 563 27.53 -6.01 -9.39
C GLY A 563 28.17 -6.77 -8.22
N ALA A 564 28.00 -6.31 -6.98
CA ALA A 564 28.57 -6.98 -5.81
C ALA A 564 27.48 -7.24 -4.77
N GLY A 565 27.45 -8.45 -4.23
CA GLY A 565 26.30 -8.91 -3.47
C GLY A 565 26.04 -10.37 -3.78
N LEU A 566 24.95 -10.88 -3.24
CA LEU A 566 24.30 -12.08 -3.76
C LEU A 566 22.96 -11.63 -4.31
N ASP A 567 22.96 -11.31 -5.60
CA ASP A 567 21.87 -10.60 -6.24
C ASP A 567 20.85 -11.59 -6.82
N THR A 568 19.59 -11.17 -6.90
CA THR A 568 18.54 -11.90 -7.64
C THR A 568 18.17 -11.07 -8.85
N LEU A 569 18.39 -11.61 -10.03
CA LEU A 569 18.13 -10.96 -11.31
C LEU A 569 16.98 -11.70 -12.01
N ILE A 570 15.87 -11.02 -12.22
CA ILE A 570 14.67 -11.53 -12.89
C ILE A 570 14.53 -10.74 -14.18
N GLY A 571 14.64 -11.36 -15.36
CA GLY A 571 14.47 -10.67 -16.63
C GLY A 571 13.01 -10.33 -16.88
N GLY A 572 12.18 -11.37 -16.97
CA GLY A 572 10.77 -11.24 -17.29
C GLY A 572 10.54 -11.49 -18.78
N THR A 573 9.65 -10.75 -19.43
CA THR A 573 9.35 -11.02 -20.85
C THR A 573 10.23 -10.22 -21.80
N GLY A 574 10.90 -10.86 -22.74
CA GLY A 574 11.74 -10.25 -23.76
C GLY A 574 13.09 -10.96 -23.85
N ASP A 575 13.98 -10.51 -24.73
CA ASP A 575 15.31 -11.10 -24.83
C ASP A 575 16.28 -10.39 -23.87
N ASP A 576 16.53 -10.99 -22.71
CA ASP A 576 17.22 -10.35 -21.59
C ASP A 576 18.71 -10.70 -21.49
N SER A 577 19.47 -9.80 -20.86
CA SER A 577 20.91 -9.90 -20.70
C SER A 577 21.34 -9.75 -19.24
N PHE A 578 21.88 -10.81 -18.66
CA PHE A 578 22.37 -10.87 -17.28
C PHE A 578 23.88 -10.74 -17.22
N VAL A 579 24.40 -9.81 -16.41
CA VAL A 579 25.83 -9.70 -16.13
C VAL A 579 26.08 -10.17 -14.70
N ILE A 580 26.68 -11.35 -14.59
CA ILE A 580 26.99 -12.02 -13.33
C ILE A 580 28.42 -11.71 -12.91
N ASN A 581 28.54 -11.01 -11.79
CA ASN A 581 29.81 -10.51 -11.28
C ASN A 581 30.26 -11.25 -10.02
N GLN A 582 29.37 -11.95 -9.32
CA GLN A 582 29.69 -12.76 -8.15
C GLN A 582 29.23 -14.21 -8.32
N GLN A 583 30.02 -15.13 -7.76
CA GLN A 583 29.60 -16.53 -7.69
C GLN A 583 28.56 -16.68 -6.59
N GLY A 584 27.28 -16.79 -6.97
CA GLY A 584 26.16 -16.91 -6.06
C GLY A 584 24.95 -16.04 -6.40
N ASP A 585 25.07 -15.14 -7.38
CA ASP A 585 23.93 -14.44 -7.98
C ASP A 585 22.95 -15.45 -8.56
N VAL A 586 21.66 -15.21 -8.37
CA VAL A 586 20.56 -16.04 -8.89
C VAL A 586 19.95 -15.34 -10.09
N VAL A 587 19.82 -16.07 -11.20
CA VAL A 587 19.03 -15.62 -12.37
C VAL A 587 17.73 -16.41 -12.41
N VAL A 588 16.62 -15.72 -12.65
CA VAL A 588 15.27 -16.28 -12.71
C VAL A 588 14.63 -15.92 -14.04
N GLU A 589 14.35 -16.94 -14.86
CA GLU A 589 13.66 -16.81 -16.15
C GLU A 589 12.50 -17.81 -16.27
N GLY A 590 11.40 -17.39 -16.90
CA GLY A 590 10.24 -18.22 -17.18
C GLY A 590 10.29 -18.94 -18.52
N ASP A 591 9.43 -19.94 -18.70
CA ASP A 591 9.35 -20.71 -19.94
C ASP A 591 8.65 -19.89 -21.04
N GLY A 592 9.33 -19.69 -22.17
CA GLY A 592 8.78 -18.99 -23.33
C GLY A 592 8.74 -17.46 -23.19
N GLU A 593 9.52 -16.90 -22.27
CA GLU A 593 9.60 -15.46 -22.04
C GLU A 593 10.60 -14.74 -22.96
N GLY A 594 11.56 -15.45 -23.56
CA GLY A 594 12.55 -14.83 -24.44
C GLY A 594 13.62 -15.77 -24.98
N THR A 595 14.69 -15.16 -25.51
CA THR A 595 15.99 -15.81 -25.74
C THR A 595 17.07 -15.09 -24.96
N ASP A 596 17.48 -15.69 -23.85
CA ASP A 596 18.16 -14.97 -22.78
C ASP A 596 19.66 -15.27 -22.76
N THR A 597 20.42 -14.29 -22.32
CA THR A 597 21.88 -14.34 -22.34
C THR A 597 22.49 -14.02 -20.99
N VAL A 598 23.22 -14.97 -20.42
CA VAL A 598 24.07 -14.73 -19.25
C VAL A 598 25.51 -14.47 -19.69
N THR A 599 26.09 -13.38 -19.19
CA THR A 599 27.53 -13.11 -19.22
C THR A 599 28.13 -13.26 -17.83
N ALA A 600 29.00 -14.25 -17.62
CA ALA A 600 29.61 -14.53 -16.31
C ALA A 600 31.14 -14.53 -16.34
N SER A 601 31.77 -14.03 -15.27
CA SER A 601 33.21 -14.18 -15.04
C SER A 601 33.50 -15.37 -14.13
N GLY A 602 33.65 -16.57 -14.69
CA GLY A 602 34.01 -17.80 -13.95
C GLY A 602 33.08 -18.98 -14.23
N ASN A 603 33.13 -20.00 -13.36
CA ASN A 603 32.21 -21.14 -13.45
C ASN A 603 30.81 -20.68 -13.05
N PHE A 604 29.90 -20.68 -14.02
CA PHE A 604 28.49 -20.37 -13.83
C PHE A 604 27.64 -21.54 -14.34
N TYR A 605 26.62 -21.92 -13.58
CA TYR A 605 25.66 -22.94 -13.99
C TYR A 605 24.50 -22.25 -14.71
N LEU A 606 24.19 -22.71 -15.92
CA LEU A 606 22.99 -22.26 -16.63
C LEU A 606 21.75 -22.62 -15.82
N TYR A 607 20.96 -21.60 -15.48
CA TYR A 607 19.64 -21.77 -14.88
C TYR A 607 18.65 -22.30 -15.93
N ALA A 608 17.47 -22.74 -15.48
CA ALA A 608 16.40 -23.10 -16.40
C ALA A 608 16.03 -21.90 -17.28
N ASN A 609 15.63 -22.16 -18.53
CA ASN A 609 15.16 -21.15 -19.47
C ASN A 609 16.18 -20.06 -19.83
N ILE A 610 17.48 -20.37 -19.71
CA ILE A 610 18.56 -19.54 -20.29
C ILE A 610 19.13 -20.24 -21.51
N GLU A 611 19.08 -19.59 -22.68
CA GLU A 611 19.52 -20.17 -23.94
C GLU A 611 21.02 -19.98 -24.17
N ASN A 612 21.58 -18.85 -23.73
CA ASN A 612 22.94 -18.45 -24.07
C ASN A 612 23.80 -18.15 -22.82
N LEU A 613 25.01 -18.72 -22.80
CA LEU A 613 26.05 -18.39 -21.82
C LEU A 613 27.29 -17.86 -22.53
N VAL A 614 27.68 -16.63 -22.20
CA VAL A 614 28.94 -16.00 -22.60
C VAL A 614 29.89 -15.99 -21.41
N GLN A 615 31.01 -16.69 -21.51
CA GLN A 615 32.07 -16.57 -20.50
C GLN A 615 32.94 -15.36 -20.81
N ALA A 616 32.99 -14.40 -19.88
CA ALA A 616 33.95 -13.32 -19.94
C ALA A 616 35.37 -13.91 -19.81
N ALA A 617 36.28 -13.57 -20.73
CA ALA A 617 37.64 -14.09 -20.71
C ALA A 617 38.31 -13.76 -19.37
N GLY A 618 38.69 -14.79 -18.61
CA GLY A 618 39.37 -14.62 -17.32
C GLY A 618 40.67 -13.81 -17.46
N ALA A 619 40.86 -12.84 -16.58
CA ALA A 619 42.11 -12.10 -16.44
C ALA A 619 43.21 -12.93 -15.75
#